data_AF-A0A2G2FXB5-F1
#
_entry.id   AF-A0A2G2FXB5-F1
#
_cell.length_a   1.000
_cell.length_b   1.000
_cell.length_c   1.000
_cell.angle_alpha   90.00
_cell.angle_beta   90.00
_cell.angle_gamma   90.00
#
_symmetry.space_group_name_H-M   'P 1'
#
loop_
_entity.id
_entity.type
_entity.pdbx_description
1 polymer ?
#
loop_
_entity_poly.entity_id
_entity_poly.type
_entity_poly.pdbx_seq_one_letter_code
_entity_poly.pdbx_strand_id
1 'polypeptide(L)'
;MQIYYGPYIIKTHELDQKLSVQVTSALGDVSMSEEAHHPHGFPNGICFNLSGTKNKPEAKGLKKYAFGEYTFILGINNIGELSLFHSVRLVVGKKVIDGKDTLTLAFLKDPKSH
;
A
#
# COMPACT_ATOMS: atom_id res chain seq x y z
N MET A 1 6.23 11.60 -1.49
CA MET A 1 4.87 12.12 -1.76
C MET A 1 3.93 11.63 -0.65
N GLN A 2 2.86 12.36 -0.34
CA GLN A 2 1.89 11.96 0.68
C GLN A 2 0.47 11.99 0.09
N ILE A 3 -0.27 10.89 0.24
CA ILE A 3 -1.65 10.73 -0.23
C ILE A 3 -2.56 10.50 0.97
N TYR A 4 -3.70 11.18 0.99
CA TYR A 4 -4.81 10.86 1.88
C TYR A 4 -5.85 10.02 1.13
N TYR A 5 -6.18 8.85 1.66
CA TYR A 5 -7.15 7.96 1.05
C TYR A 5 -8.06 7.39 2.13
N GLY A 6 -9.19 8.07 2.34
CA GLY A 6 -10.04 7.80 3.50
C GLY A 6 -9.27 8.16 4.79
N PRO A 7 -9.30 7.31 5.83
CA PRO A 7 -8.54 7.53 7.05
C PRO A 7 -7.06 7.14 6.93
N TYR A 8 -6.65 6.54 5.80
CA TYR A 8 -5.27 6.14 5.58
C TYR A 8 -4.44 7.28 4.99
N ILE A 9 -3.21 7.39 5.48
CA ILE A 9 -2.16 8.28 5.01
C ILE A 9 -1.07 7.41 4.40
N ILE A 10 -0.85 7.55 3.09
CA ILE A 10 0.16 6.79 2.36
C ILE A 10 1.32 7.74 2.09
N LYS A 11 2.48 7.44 2.67
CA LYS A 11 3.72 8.18 2.45
C LYS A 11 4.62 7.37 1.54
N THR A 12 5.15 8.01 0.51
CA THR A 12 6.08 7.40 -0.44
C THR A 12 7.40 8.14 -0.46
N HIS A 13 8.49 7.37 -0.45
CA HIS A 13 9.86 7.89 -0.49
C HIS A 13 10.69 7.00 -1.42
N GLU A 14 11.50 7.60 -2.28
CA GLU A 14 12.42 6.85 -3.14
C GLU A 14 13.83 6.93 -2.58
N LEU A 15 14.48 5.78 -2.45
CA LEU A 15 15.87 5.65 -2.01
C LEU A 15 16.52 4.47 -2.75
N ASP A 16 17.72 4.67 -3.30
CA ASP A 16 18.49 3.64 -4.01
C ASP A 16 17.68 2.89 -5.08
N GLN A 17 16.90 3.64 -5.89
CA GLN A 17 16.01 3.11 -6.92
C GLN A 17 14.90 2.19 -6.38
N LYS A 18 14.55 2.30 -5.09
CA LYS A 18 13.45 1.56 -4.47
C LYS A 18 12.41 2.54 -3.95
N LEU A 19 11.15 2.21 -4.14
CA LEU A 19 10.03 2.98 -3.59
C LEU A 19 9.62 2.40 -2.25
N SER A 20 9.88 3.12 -1.18
CA SER A 20 9.31 2.84 0.14
C SER A 20 7.92 3.45 0.24
N VAL A 21 6.94 2.64 0.65
CA VAL A 21 5.53 3.01 0.86
C VAL A 21 5.17 2.66 2.29
N GLN A 22 4.88 3.68 3.09
CA GLN A 22 4.47 3.55 4.47
C GLN A 22 3.01 3.95 4.60
N VAL A 23 2.21 3.14 5.30
CA VAL A 23 0.79 3.41 5.52
C VAL A 23 0.56 3.69 6.99
N THR A 24 0.00 4.86 7.30
CA THR A 24 -0.34 5.26 8.67
C THR A 24 -1.76 5.82 8.72
N SER A 25 -2.24 6.13 9.92
CA SER A 25 -3.52 6.81 10.14
C SER A 25 -3.38 7.72 11.35
N ALA A 26 -4.15 8.81 11.38
CA ALA A 26 -4.29 9.65 12.58
C ALA A 26 -5.34 9.10 13.56
N LEU A 27 -6.16 8.13 13.12
CA LEU A 27 -7.29 7.62 13.90
C LEU A 27 -6.96 6.37 14.72
N GLY A 28 -5.80 5.75 14.48
CA GLY A 28 -5.40 4.51 15.14
C GLY A 28 -4.18 3.87 14.49
N ASP A 29 -3.90 2.65 14.91
CA ASP A 29 -2.74 1.90 14.44
C ASP A 29 -3.05 1.09 13.19
N VAL A 30 -2.20 1.25 12.18
CA VAL A 30 -2.27 0.52 10.93
C VAL A 30 -1.29 -0.63 10.99
N SER A 31 -1.77 -1.83 10.70
CA SER A 31 -0.95 -3.02 10.53
C SER A 31 -1.22 -3.67 9.17
N MET A 32 -0.22 -4.36 8.63
CA MET A 32 -0.37 -5.12 7.40
C MET A 32 -1.08 -6.45 7.67
N SER A 33 -2.06 -6.79 6.84
CA SER A 33 -2.75 -8.08 6.94
C SER A 33 -1.82 -9.19 6.47
N GLU A 34 -1.71 -10.25 7.26
CA GLU A 34 -0.91 -11.44 6.91
C GLU A 34 -1.59 -12.27 5.81
N GLU A 35 -2.93 -12.29 5.79
CA GLU A 35 -3.72 -13.02 4.81
C GLU A 35 -4.17 -12.08 3.67
N ALA A 36 -3.70 -12.39 2.46
CA ALA A 36 -4.20 -11.76 1.25
C ALA A 36 -5.57 -12.36 0.89
N HIS A 37 -6.64 -11.87 1.50
CA HIS A 37 -8.00 -12.22 1.09
C HIS A 37 -8.33 -11.55 -0.25
N HIS A 38 -7.85 -12.14 -1.36
CA HIS A 38 -8.23 -11.71 -2.71
C HIS A 38 -9.12 -12.76 -3.38
N PRO A 39 -10.42 -12.83 -3.05
CA PRO A 39 -11.30 -13.81 -3.67
C PRO A 39 -11.47 -13.60 -5.18
N HIS A 40 -11.23 -12.39 -5.74
CA HIS A 40 -11.40 -12.15 -7.17
C HIS A 40 -10.46 -11.07 -7.73
N GLY A 41 -9.43 -11.47 -8.50
CA GLY A 41 -8.98 -10.73 -9.69
C GLY A 41 -7.64 -9.99 -9.67
N PHE A 42 -7.10 -9.58 -8.52
CA PHE A 42 -5.80 -8.90 -8.47
C PHE A 42 -4.74 -9.73 -7.71
N PRO A 43 -3.73 -10.29 -8.39
CA PRO A 43 -2.81 -11.27 -7.79
C PRO A 43 -1.81 -10.67 -6.78
N ASN A 44 -1.74 -9.35 -6.63
CA ASN A 44 -0.66 -8.64 -5.92
C ASN A 44 -1.17 -7.57 -4.94
N GLY A 45 -2.31 -7.80 -4.29
CA GLY A 45 -2.80 -6.87 -3.29
C GLY A 45 -2.11 -7.08 -1.94
N ILE A 46 -1.69 -6.00 -1.31
CA ILE A 46 -1.25 -6.00 0.09
C ILE A 46 -2.28 -5.20 0.87
N CYS A 47 -2.87 -5.82 1.89
CA CYS A 47 -3.92 -5.22 2.70
C CYS A 47 -3.36 -4.62 3.98
N PHE A 48 -3.99 -3.56 4.45
CA PHE A 48 -3.69 -2.87 5.69
C PHE A 48 -4.98 -2.64 6.47
N ASN A 49 -4.89 -2.91 7.77
CA ASN A 49 -6.01 -2.88 8.69
C ASN A 49 -5.79 -1.76 9.69
N LEU A 50 -6.82 -0.94 9.88
CA LEU A 50 -6.82 0.12 10.88
C LEU A 50 -7.51 -0.37 12.15
N SER A 51 -6.74 -0.43 13.24
CA SER A 51 -7.18 -0.84 14.57
C SER A 51 -7.23 0.36 15.53
N GLY A 52 -7.89 0.20 16.68
CA GLY A 52 -7.94 1.24 17.72
C GLY A 52 -8.95 2.36 17.49
N THR A 53 -9.82 2.23 16.49
CA THR A 53 -10.87 3.20 16.19
C THR A 53 -12.26 2.60 16.41
N LYS A 54 -13.22 3.42 16.84
CA LYS A 54 -14.63 3.02 17.01
C LYS A 54 -15.39 2.92 15.68
N ASN A 55 -14.89 3.58 14.63
CA ASN A 55 -15.59 3.72 13.35
C ASN A 55 -14.79 3.05 12.25
N LYS A 56 -15.41 2.07 11.60
CA LYS A 56 -14.85 1.39 10.44
C LYS A 56 -14.65 2.37 9.26
N PRO A 57 -13.51 2.31 8.56
CA PRO A 57 -13.31 3.10 7.35
C PRO A 57 -14.42 2.86 6.31
N GLU A 58 -14.92 3.94 5.71
CA GLU A 58 -15.87 3.84 4.60
C GLU A 58 -15.20 3.24 3.36
N ALA A 59 -15.93 2.37 2.67
CA ALA A 59 -15.47 1.77 1.42
C ALA A 59 -15.19 2.86 0.37
N LYS A 60 -14.13 2.68 -0.40
CA LYS A 60 -13.69 3.65 -1.42
C LYS A 60 -13.22 2.93 -2.67
N GLY A 61 -13.77 3.33 -3.81
CA GLY A 61 -13.50 2.73 -5.12
C GLY A 61 -12.05 2.94 -5.59
N LEU A 62 -11.56 2.00 -6.40
CA LEU A 62 -10.18 1.93 -6.84
C LEU A 62 -9.67 3.23 -7.47
N LYS A 63 -8.48 3.68 -7.06
CA LYS A 63 -7.78 4.83 -7.66
C LYS A 63 -6.32 4.52 -7.93
N LYS A 64 -5.88 4.78 -9.16
CA LYS A 64 -4.49 4.62 -9.59
C LYS A 64 -3.64 5.81 -9.16
N TYR A 65 -2.42 5.52 -8.72
CA TYR A 65 -1.38 6.48 -8.40
C TYR A 65 -0.09 6.12 -9.14
N ALA A 66 0.68 7.14 -9.49
CA ALA A 66 1.99 7.02 -10.13
C ALA A 66 3.01 7.83 -9.34
N PHE A 67 4.19 7.27 -9.14
CA PHE A 67 5.33 7.92 -8.51
C PHE A 67 6.61 7.54 -9.26
N GLY A 68 7.14 8.45 -10.05
CA GLY A 68 8.19 8.11 -11.03
C GLY A 68 7.69 7.00 -11.96
N GLU A 69 8.43 5.90 -12.02
CA GLU A 69 8.09 4.72 -12.84
C GLU A 69 7.18 3.73 -12.11
N TYR A 70 6.98 3.92 -10.80
CA TYR A 70 6.13 3.06 -9.99
C TYR A 70 4.66 3.41 -10.16
N THR A 71 3.82 2.40 -10.37
CA THR A 71 2.36 2.55 -10.37
C THR A 71 1.72 1.55 -9.42
N PHE A 72 0.74 2.03 -8.67
CA PHE A 72 -0.05 1.20 -7.76
C PHE A 72 -1.50 1.71 -7.71
N ILE A 73 -2.42 0.83 -7.33
CA ILE A 73 -3.84 1.11 -7.20
C ILE A 73 -4.22 0.97 -5.73
N LEU A 74 -4.93 1.95 -5.18
CA LEU A 74 -5.46 1.92 -3.83
C LEU A 74 -6.98 1.69 -3.87
N GLY A 75 -7.50 0.92 -2.92
CA GLY A 75 -8.93 0.72 -2.67
C GLY A 75 -9.21 0.48 -1.19
N ILE A 76 -10.38 0.90 -0.70
CA ILE A 76 -10.86 0.48 0.64
C ILE A 76 -12.06 -0.42 0.44
N ASN A 77 -11.96 -1.65 0.94
CA ASN A 77 -13.03 -2.64 0.79
C ASN A 77 -14.19 -2.40 1.77
N ASN A 78 -15.24 -3.21 1.64
CA ASN A 78 -16.42 -3.10 2.50
C ASN A 78 -16.15 -3.46 3.96
N ILE A 79 -15.01 -4.08 4.29
CA ILE A 79 -14.58 -4.34 5.66
C ILE A 79 -13.63 -3.26 6.22
N GLY A 80 -13.35 -2.21 5.45
CA GLY A 80 -12.58 -1.04 5.87
C GLY A 80 -11.07 -1.20 5.71
N GLU A 81 -10.60 -2.30 5.11
CA GLU A 81 -9.18 -2.53 4.86
C GLU A 81 -8.73 -1.76 3.61
N LEU A 82 -7.53 -1.17 3.67
CA LEU A 82 -6.88 -0.57 2.52
C LEU A 82 -6.13 -1.67 1.75
N SER A 83 -6.44 -1.85 0.48
CA SER A 83 -5.66 -2.68 -0.44
C SER A 83 -4.77 -1.82 -1.33
N LEU A 84 -3.48 -2.16 -1.37
CA LEU A 84 -2.50 -1.63 -2.33
C LEU A 84 -2.17 -2.72 -3.35
N PHE A 85 -2.55 -2.50 -4.61
CA PHE A 85 -2.23 -3.40 -5.72
C PHE A 85 -1.05 -2.84 -6.51
N HIS A 86 -0.06 -3.68 -6.80
CA HIS A 86 1.14 -3.29 -7.53
C HIS A 86 1.41 -4.18 -8.75
N SER A 87 2.26 -3.70 -9.66
CA SER A 87 2.68 -4.48 -10.84
C SER A 87 3.41 -5.77 -10.44
N VAL A 88 3.20 -6.87 -11.20
CA VAL A 88 3.93 -8.15 -11.04
C VAL A 88 5.44 -8.04 -11.30
N ARG A 89 5.88 -6.94 -11.93
CA ARG A 89 7.30 -6.71 -12.24
C ARG A 89 8.10 -6.20 -11.04
N LEU A 90 7.43 -5.95 -9.91
CA LEU A 90 8.01 -5.42 -8.69
C LEU A 90 8.27 -6.54 -7.69
N VAL A 91 9.46 -6.53 -7.10
CA VAL A 91 9.75 -7.20 -5.83
C VAL A 91 9.18 -6.35 -4.70
N VAL A 92 8.58 -7.01 -3.72
CA VAL A 92 8.05 -6.35 -2.52
C VAL A 92 8.74 -6.90 -1.29
N GLY A 93 9.43 -6.02 -0.57
CA GLY A 93 9.91 -6.28 0.78
C GLY A 93 8.95 -5.69 1.81
N LYS A 94 8.66 -6.44 2.88
CA LYS A 94 7.94 -5.95 4.06
C LYS A 94 8.96 -5.64 5.15
N LYS A 95 8.88 -4.45 5.76
CA LYS A 95 9.77 -4.03 6.84
C LYS A 95 9.00 -3.19 7.86
N VAL A 96 9.52 -3.12 9.08
CA VAL A 96 9.07 -2.15 10.09
C VAL A 96 10.10 -1.03 10.14
N ILE A 97 9.66 0.21 9.94
CA ILE A 97 10.49 1.42 10.06
C ILE A 97 9.78 2.34 11.06
N ASP A 98 10.50 2.80 12.09
CA ASP A 98 9.95 3.61 13.19
C ASP A 98 8.69 3.01 13.84
N GLY A 99 8.66 1.68 13.97
CA GLY A 99 7.51 0.96 14.54
C GLY A 99 6.27 0.92 13.64
N LYS A 100 6.41 1.27 12.35
CA LYS A 100 5.31 1.29 11.38
C LYS A 100 5.60 0.38 10.19
N ASP A 101 4.57 -0.32 9.75
CA ASP A 101 4.65 -1.19 8.58
C ASP A 101 4.96 -0.40 7.31
N THR A 102 6.00 -0.85 6.62
CA THR A 102 6.53 -0.22 5.42
C THR A 102 6.77 -1.28 4.35
N LEU A 103 6.29 -0.98 3.15
CA LEU A 103 6.59 -1.74 1.94
C LEU A 103 7.75 -1.12 1.22
N THR A 104 8.65 -1.93 0.69
CA THR A 104 9.68 -1.51 -0.25
C THR A 104 9.41 -2.19 -1.58
N LEU A 105 9.12 -1.40 -2.61
CA LEU A 105 8.89 -1.85 -3.98
C LEU A 105 10.17 -1.59 -4.79
N ALA A 106 10.61 -2.57 -5.56
CA ALA A 106 11.77 -2.44 -6.45
C ALA A 106 11.52 -3.20 -7.75
N PHE A 107 11.96 -2.68 -8.90
CA PHE A 107 11.87 -3.43 -10.15
C PHE A 107 12.88 -4.58 -10.19
N LEU A 108 12.48 -5.72 -10.78
CA LEU A 108 13.36 -6.89 -10.98
C LEU A 108 14.52 -6.63 -11.95
N LYS A 109 14.33 -5.69 -12.87
CA LYS A 109 15.31 -5.18 -13.84
C LYS A 109 15.04 -3.70 -14.05
N ASP A 110 16.04 -2.94 -14.46
CA ASP A 110 15.86 -1.52 -14.81
C ASP A 110 14.72 -1.40 -15.84
N PRO A 111 13.63 -0.67 -15.54
CA PRO A 111 12.49 -0.55 -16.44
C PRO A 111 12.87 0.07 -17.80
N LYS A 112 14.04 0.73 -17.90
CA LYS A 112 14.57 1.32 -19.14
C LYS A 112 15.51 0.41 -19.92
N SER A 113 15.92 -0.74 -19.38
CA SER A 113 16.73 -1.72 -20.10
C SER A 113 15.82 -2.61 -20.95
N HIS A 114 15.44 -2.07 -22.11
CA HIS A 114 14.82 -2.82 -23.22
C HIS A 114 15.89 -3.34 -24.18
#